data_AF-A0A2N9NAC5-F1
#
_entry.id   AF-A0A2N9NAC5-F1
#
_cell.length_a   1.000
_cell.length_b   1.000
_cell.length_c   1.000
_cell.angle_alpha   90.00
_cell.angle_beta   90.00
_cell.angle_gamma   90.00
#
_symmetry.space_group_name_H-M   'P 1'
#
loop_
_entity.id
_entity.type
_entity.pdbx_description
1 polymer ?
#
loop_
_entity_poly.entity_id
_entity_poly.type
_entity_poly.pdbx_seq_one_letter_code
_entity_poly.pdbx_strand_id
1 'polypeptide(L)'
;MGDSLYLSLWFPSFDESEILPRTVSVLRQIPFSAARDGVTYAAIQPVSWSEPTILERRFHPGVAPEEAVAEVAELLHDDYAYLFEAYWDLWTPPEGAEKWVLEPSLVRVIAHGTEFEEHAAEQAGHIQLDFGLDSSFLHEEVALTSEGERNVRSNVQKLVELTARMEKNAGATGRLLWSESEENLAQKLIARLQRVQ
;
A
#
# COMPACT_ATOMS: atom_id res chain seq x y z
N MET A 1 -8.88 -5.37 17.63
CA MET A 1 -7.76 -6.05 16.94
C MET A 1 -7.96 -5.79 15.46
N GLY A 2 -7.04 -5.04 14.85
CA GLY A 2 -7.09 -4.74 13.42
C GLY A 2 -6.41 -5.84 12.61
N ASP A 3 -6.81 -5.97 11.36
CA ASP A 3 -6.24 -6.91 10.40
C ASP A 3 -5.40 -6.16 9.38
N SER A 4 -4.35 -6.79 8.86
CA SER A 4 -3.55 -6.21 7.78
C SER A 4 -4.40 -6.05 6.53
N LEU A 5 -4.26 -4.90 5.86
CA LEU A 5 -5.04 -4.51 4.69
C LEU A 5 -4.14 -4.43 3.46
N TYR A 6 -4.51 -5.17 2.42
CA TYR A 6 -3.72 -5.30 1.20
C TYR A 6 -4.50 -4.95 -0.06
N LEU A 7 -3.80 -4.44 -1.07
CA LEU A 7 -4.27 -4.36 -2.45
C LEU A 7 -3.36 -5.18 -3.35
N SER A 8 -3.89 -6.23 -3.96
CA SER A 8 -3.22 -7.03 -4.97
C SER A 8 -3.61 -6.55 -6.37
N LEU A 9 -2.63 -6.38 -7.26
CA LEU A 9 -2.79 -5.95 -8.65
C LEU A 9 -2.22 -7.00 -9.60
N TRP A 10 -2.99 -7.37 -10.62
CA TRP A 10 -2.57 -8.24 -11.72
C TRP A 10 -2.62 -7.48 -13.04
N PHE A 11 -1.64 -7.74 -13.88
CA PHE A 11 -1.47 -7.10 -15.18
C PHE A 11 -1.62 -8.14 -16.29
N PRO A 12 -2.04 -7.73 -17.50
CA PRO A 12 -2.24 -8.65 -18.62
C PRO A 12 -0.93 -9.27 -19.11
N SER A 13 0.18 -8.55 -18.93
CA SER A 13 1.56 -9.02 -19.10
C SER A 13 2.39 -8.46 -17.94
N PHE A 14 3.40 -9.21 -17.52
CA PHE A 14 4.27 -8.82 -16.41
C PHE A 14 5.63 -9.52 -16.50
N ASP A 15 6.25 -9.40 -17.68
CA ASP A 15 7.54 -10.00 -17.94
C ASP A 15 8.64 -9.23 -17.16
N GLU A 16 9.84 -9.78 -17.02
CA GLU A 16 10.95 -9.17 -16.26
C GLU A 16 11.13 -7.66 -16.55
N SER A 17 11.16 -7.29 -17.85
CA SER A 17 11.33 -5.90 -18.28
C SER A 17 10.17 -4.96 -17.90
N GLU A 18 9.00 -5.50 -17.55
CA GLU A 18 7.81 -4.74 -17.19
C GLU A 18 7.66 -4.53 -15.67
N ILE A 19 8.37 -5.30 -14.84
CA ILE A 19 8.27 -5.25 -13.38
C ILE A 19 8.46 -3.82 -12.86
N LEU A 20 9.60 -3.20 -13.22
CA LEU A 20 9.96 -1.87 -12.72
C LEU A 20 9.11 -0.73 -13.33
N PRO A 21 8.86 -0.67 -14.65
CA PRO A 21 7.95 0.34 -15.23
C PRO A 21 6.53 0.32 -14.65
N ARG A 22 5.98 -0.88 -14.37
CA ARG A 22 4.66 -1.02 -13.74
C ARG A 22 4.70 -0.60 -12.28
N THR A 23 5.78 -0.92 -11.57
CA THR A 23 6.01 -0.45 -10.20
C THR A 23 6.05 1.07 -10.10
N VAL A 24 6.78 1.75 -10.99
CA VAL A 24 6.76 3.23 -11.09
C VAL A 24 5.34 3.74 -11.30
N SER A 25 4.58 3.12 -12.21
CA SER A 25 3.22 3.54 -12.53
C SER A 25 2.27 3.44 -11.33
N VAL A 26 2.44 2.40 -10.50
CA VAL A 26 1.70 2.23 -9.23
C VAL A 26 2.15 3.24 -8.18
N LEU A 27 3.45 3.39 -7.94
CA LEU A 27 4.01 4.32 -6.95
C LEU A 27 3.55 5.77 -7.21
N ARG A 28 3.50 6.19 -8.47
CA ARG A 28 2.99 7.52 -8.88
C ARG A 28 1.54 7.79 -8.47
N GLN A 29 0.74 6.76 -8.18
CA GLN A 29 -0.65 6.95 -7.78
C GLN A 29 -0.80 7.21 -6.28
N ILE A 30 0.25 6.95 -5.49
CA ILE A 30 0.24 7.14 -4.04
C ILE A 30 0.19 8.65 -3.74
N PRO A 31 -0.82 9.12 -2.99
CA PRO A 31 -0.88 10.50 -2.54
C PRO A 31 0.10 10.68 -1.37
N PHE A 32 1.36 10.96 -1.69
CA PHE A 32 2.43 11.05 -0.69
C PHE A 32 2.09 12.02 0.44
N SER A 33 2.53 11.66 1.64
CA SER A 33 2.34 12.45 2.84
C SER A 33 3.02 13.81 2.69
N ALA A 34 2.34 14.88 3.09
CA ALA A 34 2.95 16.21 3.08
C ALA A 34 4.16 16.32 4.02
N ALA A 35 4.21 15.52 5.09
CA ALA A 35 5.32 15.51 6.04
C ALA A 35 6.45 14.55 5.65
N ARG A 36 6.14 13.55 4.80
CA ARG A 36 7.09 12.51 4.35
C ARG A 36 6.85 12.23 2.86
N ASP A 37 7.22 13.21 2.04
CA ASP A 37 7.00 13.18 0.59
C ASP A 37 7.97 12.19 -0.09
N GLY A 38 7.48 11.54 -1.15
CA GLY A 38 8.24 10.59 -1.95
C GLY A 38 8.42 9.18 -1.36
N VAL A 39 9.23 8.39 -2.05
CA VAL A 39 9.66 7.05 -1.64
C VAL A 39 10.83 7.17 -0.66
N THR A 40 10.73 6.48 0.47
CA THR A 40 11.66 6.57 1.60
C THR A 40 12.54 5.34 1.79
N TYR A 41 12.19 4.23 1.12
CA TYR A 41 12.96 3.00 1.16
C TYR A 41 12.82 2.23 -0.15
N ALA A 42 13.90 1.54 -0.54
CA ALA A 42 13.91 0.54 -1.60
C ALA A 42 14.74 -0.67 -1.16
N ALA A 43 14.31 -1.88 -1.50
CA ALA A 43 15.08 -3.10 -1.24
C ALA A 43 14.80 -4.21 -2.26
N ILE A 44 15.71 -5.18 -2.31
CA ILE A 44 15.62 -6.36 -3.18
C ILE A 44 15.72 -7.63 -2.35
N GLN A 45 14.68 -8.44 -2.45
CA GLN A 45 14.58 -9.74 -1.82
C GLN A 45 14.78 -10.83 -2.89
N PRO A 46 15.84 -11.64 -2.83
CA PRO A 46 16.08 -12.66 -3.85
C PRO A 46 15.34 -13.96 -3.54
N VAL A 47 14.84 -14.65 -4.57
CA VAL A 47 14.30 -16.03 -4.59
C VAL A 47 13.13 -16.32 -3.65
N SER A 48 13.25 -16.04 -2.36
CA SER A 48 12.23 -16.23 -1.33
C SER A 48 12.38 -15.23 -0.18
N TRP A 49 11.35 -15.08 0.66
CA TRP A 49 11.40 -14.28 1.88
C TRP A 49 12.39 -14.79 2.93
N SER A 50 12.85 -16.03 2.79
CA SER A 50 13.80 -16.66 3.72
C SER A 50 15.26 -16.30 3.43
N GLU A 51 15.55 -15.78 2.23
CA GLU A 51 16.88 -15.37 1.84
C GLU A 51 17.27 -14.01 2.46
N PRO A 52 18.57 -13.69 2.56
CA PRO A 52 19.00 -12.35 2.92
C PRO A 52 18.68 -11.32 1.81
N THR A 53 18.18 -10.15 2.20
CA THR A 53 18.04 -9.00 1.31
C THR A 53 19.42 -8.60 0.74
N ILE A 54 19.50 -8.41 -0.58
CA ILE A 54 20.78 -8.15 -1.28
C ILE A 54 21.05 -6.66 -1.53
N LEU A 55 20.03 -5.83 -1.41
CA LEU A 55 20.14 -4.38 -1.49
C LEU A 55 19.11 -3.75 -0.54
N GLU A 56 19.55 -2.78 0.25
CA GLU A 56 18.69 -1.89 1.03
C GLU A 56 19.14 -0.44 0.84
N ARG A 57 18.18 0.45 0.55
CA ARG A 57 18.42 1.87 0.38
C ARG A 57 17.37 2.66 1.14
N ARG A 58 17.82 3.56 2.01
CA ARG A 58 16.96 4.51 2.74
C ARG A 58 17.17 5.91 2.18
N PHE A 59 16.08 6.65 1.96
CA PHE A 59 16.09 8.00 1.40
C PHE A 59 15.65 9.02 2.44
N HIS A 60 16.48 10.04 2.68
CA HIS A 60 16.18 11.15 3.59
C HIS A 60 16.75 12.46 2.99
N PRO A 61 15.92 13.35 2.41
CA PRO A 61 14.47 13.24 2.21
C PRO A 61 14.07 12.10 1.25
N GLY A 62 12.78 11.78 1.18
CA GLY A 62 12.26 10.83 0.19
C GLY A 62 12.48 11.32 -1.25
N VAL A 63 12.51 10.38 -2.19
CA VAL A 63 12.83 10.63 -3.61
C VAL A 63 11.64 10.31 -4.52
N ALA A 64 11.72 10.76 -5.77
CA ALA A 64 10.70 10.43 -6.77
C ALA A 64 10.66 8.90 -7.05
N PRO A 65 9.49 8.35 -7.44
CA PRO A 65 9.36 6.92 -7.77
C PRO A 65 10.42 6.40 -8.75
N GLU A 66 10.75 7.19 -9.77
CA GLU A 66 11.72 6.84 -10.80
C GLU A 66 13.14 6.73 -10.23
N GLU A 67 13.50 7.64 -9.32
CA GLU A 67 14.80 7.64 -8.65
C GLU A 67 14.94 6.43 -7.73
N ALA A 68 13.91 6.12 -6.94
CA ALA A 68 13.93 4.95 -6.08
C ALA A 68 14.00 3.64 -6.88
N VAL A 69 13.24 3.54 -7.97
CA VAL A 69 13.25 2.34 -8.83
C VAL A 69 14.57 2.20 -9.60
N ALA A 70 15.23 3.30 -9.98
CA ALA A 70 16.53 3.25 -10.62
C ALA A 70 17.61 2.59 -9.73
N GLU A 71 17.52 2.74 -8.40
CA GLU A 71 18.48 2.16 -7.46
C GLU A 71 18.43 0.62 -7.42
N VAL A 72 17.30 0.01 -7.80
CA VAL A 72 17.17 -1.46 -7.87
C VAL A 72 17.31 -2.02 -9.28
N ALA A 73 17.33 -1.16 -10.30
CA ALA A 73 17.25 -1.57 -11.70
C ALA A 73 18.47 -2.34 -12.21
N GLU A 74 19.64 -2.16 -11.58
CA GLU A 74 20.86 -2.91 -11.95
C GLU A 74 20.76 -4.41 -11.63
N LEU A 75 19.86 -4.79 -10.70
CA LEU A 75 19.63 -6.14 -10.24
C LEU A 75 18.21 -6.60 -10.60
N LEU A 76 17.75 -6.22 -11.79
CA LEU A 76 16.47 -6.68 -12.32
C LEU A 76 16.55 -8.19 -12.64
N HIS A 77 15.64 -8.98 -12.07
CA HIS A 77 15.49 -10.41 -12.32
C HIS A 77 14.06 -10.85 -11.99
N ASP A 78 13.56 -11.85 -12.72
CA ASP A 78 12.25 -12.47 -12.50
C ASP A 78 12.14 -13.34 -11.22
N ASP A 79 13.23 -13.66 -10.53
CA ASP A 79 13.24 -14.46 -9.30
C ASP A 79 13.32 -13.58 -8.05
N TYR A 80 13.27 -12.25 -8.19
CA TYR A 80 13.40 -11.28 -7.10
C TYR A 80 12.07 -10.59 -6.80
N ALA A 81 11.92 -10.13 -5.55
CA ALA A 81 10.90 -9.17 -5.18
C ALA A 81 11.52 -7.80 -4.86
N TYR A 82 10.84 -6.74 -5.30
CA TYR A 82 11.26 -5.35 -5.12
C TYR A 82 10.33 -4.67 -4.14
N LEU A 83 10.89 -4.16 -3.04
CA LEU A 83 10.14 -3.53 -1.97
C LEU A 83 10.39 -2.03 -1.97
N PHE A 84 9.31 -1.25 -1.84
CA PHE A 84 9.37 0.20 -1.71
C PHE A 84 8.49 0.63 -0.54
N GLU A 85 8.95 1.62 0.23
CA GLU A 85 8.12 2.22 1.27
C GLU A 85 7.91 3.72 1.01
N ALA A 86 6.66 4.14 1.13
CA ALA A 86 6.26 5.53 1.08
C ALA A 86 5.24 5.81 2.18
N TYR A 87 4.87 7.08 2.34
CA TYR A 87 3.87 7.48 3.33
C TYR A 87 2.72 8.20 2.66
N TRP A 88 1.53 8.09 3.25
CA TRP A 88 0.35 8.86 2.90
C TRP A 88 -0.35 9.32 4.17
N ASP A 89 -1.11 10.41 4.10
CA ASP A 89 -1.77 10.92 5.31
C ASP A 89 -3.13 10.27 5.57
N LEU A 90 -3.36 9.81 6.80
CA LEU A 90 -4.66 9.37 7.30
C LEU A 90 -5.11 10.26 8.45
N TRP A 91 -6.42 10.48 8.57
CA TRP A 91 -6.96 11.11 9.76
C TRP A 91 -6.83 10.16 10.95
N THR A 92 -6.16 10.63 11.99
CA THR A 92 -5.91 9.91 13.24
C THR A 92 -6.46 10.74 14.41
N PRO A 93 -7.18 10.12 15.35
CA PRO A 93 -7.57 10.77 16.59
C PRO A 93 -6.33 10.91 17.47
N PRO A 94 -6.03 12.11 17.99
CA PRO A 94 -4.79 12.32 18.74
C PRO A 94 -4.87 11.65 20.12
N GLU A 95 -3.73 11.20 20.62
CA GLU A 95 -3.62 10.81 22.02
C GLU A 95 -3.77 12.04 22.93
N GLY A 96 -4.91 12.15 23.62
CA GLY A 96 -5.16 13.20 24.60
C GLY A 96 -5.48 14.60 24.05
N ALA A 97 -5.72 14.74 22.73
CA ALA A 97 -6.26 15.98 22.15
C ALA A 97 -7.69 15.80 21.62
N GLU A 98 -8.40 16.92 21.43
CA GLU A 98 -9.81 16.89 21.05
C GLU A 98 -10.06 16.84 19.52
N LYS A 99 -9.04 17.17 18.70
CA LYS A 99 -9.20 17.34 17.25
C LYS A 99 -8.37 16.34 16.46
N TRP A 100 -8.99 15.72 15.48
CA TRP A 100 -8.31 14.80 14.58
C TRP A 100 -7.22 15.52 13.79
N VAL A 101 -6.15 14.79 13.48
CA VAL A 101 -5.00 15.28 12.72
C VAL A 101 -4.69 14.34 11.56
N LEU A 102 -4.10 14.88 10.49
CA LEU A 102 -3.57 14.06 9.41
C LEU A 102 -2.17 13.60 9.79
N GLU A 103 -1.96 12.30 9.87
CA GLU A 103 -0.68 11.69 10.22
C GLU A 103 -0.15 10.79 9.11
N PRO A 104 1.17 10.77 8.88
CA PRO A 104 1.78 9.86 7.91
C PRO A 104 1.61 8.41 8.34
N SER A 105 0.91 7.63 7.52
CA SER A 105 0.82 6.18 7.61
C SER A 105 1.71 5.53 6.54
N LEU A 106 2.31 4.38 6.85
CA LEU A 106 3.20 3.66 5.94
C LEU A 106 2.37 2.94 4.86
N VAL A 107 2.88 2.98 3.63
CA VAL A 107 2.44 2.10 2.55
C VAL A 107 3.67 1.39 2.01
N ARG A 108 3.66 0.06 2.05
CA ARG A 108 4.68 -0.77 1.43
C ARG A 108 4.16 -1.28 0.10
N VAL A 109 4.99 -1.19 -0.94
CA VAL A 109 4.71 -1.71 -2.27
C VAL A 109 5.72 -2.82 -2.57
N ILE A 110 5.22 -3.98 -2.95
CA ILE A 110 6.03 -5.16 -3.28
C ILE A 110 5.71 -5.52 -4.72
N ALA A 111 6.72 -5.52 -5.59
CA ALA A 111 6.61 -6.07 -6.92
C ALA A 111 7.27 -7.44 -6.95
N HIS A 112 6.50 -8.48 -7.26
CA HIS A 112 6.97 -9.85 -7.33
C HIS A 112 7.45 -10.14 -8.75
N GLY A 113 8.70 -10.59 -8.88
CA GLY A 113 9.13 -11.31 -10.07
C GLY A 113 8.29 -12.58 -10.26
N THR A 114 8.15 -13.03 -11.50
CA THR A 114 7.25 -14.14 -11.85
C THR A 114 7.68 -15.48 -11.26
N GLU A 115 8.98 -15.65 -10.99
CA GLU A 115 9.57 -16.88 -10.44
C GLU A 115 9.84 -16.79 -8.92
N PHE A 116 9.67 -15.60 -8.31
CA PHE A 116 9.89 -15.40 -6.88
C PHE A 116 8.90 -16.21 -6.02
N GLU A 117 9.40 -16.83 -4.95
CA GLU A 117 8.64 -17.56 -3.93
C GLU A 117 7.63 -18.55 -4.55
N GLU A 118 8.13 -19.49 -5.35
CA GLU A 118 7.31 -20.50 -6.05
C GLU A 118 6.15 -19.88 -6.86
N HIS A 119 6.42 -18.78 -7.59
CA HIS A 119 5.45 -18.02 -8.39
C HIS A 119 4.39 -17.32 -7.54
N ALA A 120 4.79 -16.71 -6.41
CA ALA A 120 3.90 -15.99 -5.50
C ALA A 120 3.07 -14.91 -6.20
N ALA A 121 3.55 -14.35 -7.31
CA ALA A 121 2.87 -13.34 -8.10
C ALA A 121 1.46 -13.78 -8.59
N GLU A 122 1.24 -15.08 -8.80
CA GLU A 122 -0.07 -15.63 -9.21
C GLU A 122 -1.15 -15.41 -8.14
N GLN A 123 -0.78 -15.57 -6.86
CA GLN A 123 -1.71 -15.50 -5.73
C GLN A 123 -1.70 -14.13 -5.04
N ALA A 124 -0.51 -13.59 -4.79
CA ALA A 124 -0.33 -12.31 -4.09
C ALA A 124 -0.60 -11.10 -5.01
N GLY A 125 -0.56 -11.30 -6.33
CA GLY A 125 -0.55 -10.25 -7.33
C GLY A 125 0.86 -9.88 -7.76
N HIS A 126 1.01 -9.49 -9.02
CA HIS A 126 2.27 -9.00 -9.57
C HIS A 126 2.82 -7.81 -8.79
N ILE A 127 1.93 -6.89 -8.38
CA ILE A 127 2.26 -5.82 -7.43
C ILE A 127 1.25 -5.87 -6.29
N GLN A 128 1.75 -5.95 -5.06
CA GLN A 128 0.96 -5.90 -3.84
C GLN A 128 1.29 -4.63 -3.06
N LEU A 129 0.27 -4.00 -2.50
CA LEU A 129 0.41 -2.92 -1.53
C LEU A 129 -0.06 -3.42 -0.18
N ASP A 130 0.71 -3.10 0.85
CA ASP A 130 0.39 -3.28 2.26
C ASP A 130 0.18 -1.88 2.88
N PHE A 131 -1.04 -1.65 3.37
CA PHE A 131 -1.44 -0.39 3.99
C PHE A 131 -1.36 -0.41 5.52
N GLY A 132 -0.82 -1.49 6.11
CA GLY A 132 -0.86 -1.75 7.53
C GLY A 132 -2.24 -2.18 8.00
N LEU A 133 -2.59 -1.86 9.25
CA LEU A 133 -3.82 -2.31 9.88
C LEU A 133 -5.05 -1.52 9.41
N ASP A 134 -6.15 -2.21 9.14
CA ASP A 134 -7.45 -1.63 8.80
C ASP A 134 -8.02 -0.73 9.91
N SER A 135 -7.65 -1.00 11.17
CA SER A 135 -7.98 -0.17 12.33
C SER A 135 -7.46 1.26 12.20
N SER A 136 -6.37 1.49 11.46
CA SER A 136 -5.81 2.82 11.16
C SER A 136 -6.76 3.67 10.29
N PHE A 137 -7.70 3.02 9.60
CA PHE A 137 -8.70 3.68 8.76
C PHE A 137 -10.03 3.84 9.49
N LEU A 138 -10.44 2.80 10.22
CA LEU A 138 -11.77 2.68 10.80
C LEU A 138 -11.89 3.25 12.21
N HIS A 139 -10.78 3.24 12.97
CA HIS A 139 -10.70 3.68 14.36
C HIS A 139 -11.86 3.13 15.21
N GLU A 140 -12.08 1.81 15.17
CA GLU A 140 -13.28 1.14 15.69
C GLU A 140 -13.52 1.34 17.20
N GLU A 141 -12.45 1.61 17.94
CA GLU A 141 -12.45 1.75 19.39
C GLU A 141 -12.83 3.17 19.85
N VAL A 142 -12.87 4.15 18.93
CA VAL A 142 -13.16 5.55 19.24
C VAL A 142 -14.67 5.82 19.19
N ALA A 143 -15.24 6.64 20.08
CA ALA A 143 -16.64 7.04 19.92
C ALA A 143 -16.77 7.96 18.69
N LEU A 144 -17.62 7.60 17.73
CA LEU A 144 -17.82 8.43 16.54
C LEU A 144 -18.68 9.65 16.89
N THR A 145 -18.01 10.77 17.10
CA THR A 145 -18.63 12.08 16.95
C THR A 145 -18.91 12.35 15.47
N SER A 146 -19.70 13.38 15.16
CA SER A 146 -19.91 13.78 13.75
C SER A 146 -18.62 14.14 13.02
N GLU A 147 -17.58 14.59 13.74
CA GLU A 147 -16.24 14.80 13.18
C GLU A 147 -15.53 13.48 12.88
N GLY A 148 -15.54 12.54 13.84
CA GLY A 148 -14.94 11.23 13.66
C GLY A 148 -15.55 10.46 12.47
N GLU A 149 -16.88 10.52 12.29
CA GLU A 149 -17.54 9.88 11.15
C GLU A 149 -17.07 10.44 9.81
N ARG A 150 -16.94 11.77 9.69
CA ARG A 150 -16.43 12.40 8.46
C ARG A 150 -14.99 12.00 8.16
N ASN A 151 -14.15 11.94 9.19
CA ASN A 151 -12.73 11.65 9.04
C ASN A 151 -12.50 10.17 8.69
N VAL A 152 -13.19 9.25 9.35
CA VAL A 152 -13.17 7.81 8.98
C VAL A 152 -13.67 7.61 7.55
N ARG A 153 -14.78 8.27 7.17
CA ARG A 153 -15.28 8.23 5.80
C ARG A 153 -14.24 8.75 4.79
N SER A 154 -13.53 9.84 5.14
CA SER A 154 -12.46 10.39 4.31
C SER A 154 -11.30 9.41 4.13
N ASN A 155 -10.88 8.70 5.17
CA ASN A 155 -9.82 7.69 5.09
C ASN A 155 -10.20 6.57 4.12
N VAL A 156 -11.42 6.04 4.25
CA VAL A 156 -11.89 4.94 3.41
C VAL A 156 -12.13 5.39 1.96
N GLN A 157 -12.67 6.60 1.77
CA GLN A 157 -12.80 7.17 0.43
C GLN A 157 -11.42 7.32 -0.25
N LYS A 158 -10.41 7.81 0.47
CA LYS A 158 -9.04 7.96 -0.04
C LYS A 158 -8.46 6.61 -0.51
N LEU A 159 -8.67 5.55 0.27
CA LEU A 159 -8.27 4.18 -0.09
C LEU A 159 -8.99 3.69 -1.36
N VAL A 160 -10.33 3.82 -1.42
CA VAL A 160 -11.12 3.37 -2.58
C VAL A 160 -10.70 4.13 -3.84
N GLU A 161 -10.55 5.45 -3.76
CA GLU A 161 -10.08 6.27 -4.88
C GLU A 161 -8.67 5.88 -5.32
N LEU A 162 -7.76 5.60 -4.38
CA LEU A 162 -6.42 5.11 -4.70
C LEU A 162 -6.48 3.80 -5.49
N THR A 163 -7.27 2.82 -5.02
CA THR A 163 -7.40 1.52 -5.70
C THR A 163 -7.94 1.65 -7.12
N ALA A 164 -8.94 2.52 -7.33
CA ALA A 164 -9.51 2.78 -8.65
C ALA A 164 -8.54 3.52 -9.57
N ARG A 165 -7.76 4.49 -9.04
CA ARG A 165 -6.72 5.18 -9.81
C ARG A 165 -5.61 4.21 -10.23
N MET A 166 -5.18 3.31 -9.35
CA MET A 166 -4.14 2.32 -9.65
C MET A 166 -4.59 1.36 -10.76
N GLU A 167 -5.81 0.82 -10.67
CA GLU A 167 -6.37 -0.02 -11.72
C GLU A 167 -6.35 0.69 -13.08
N LYS A 168 -6.90 1.91 -13.13
CA LYS A 168 -7.05 2.68 -14.36
C LYS A 168 -5.72 3.16 -14.94
N ASN A 169 -4.84 3.72 -14.10
CA ASN A 169 -3.68 4.47 -14.56
C ASN A 169 -2.42 3.60 -14.65
N ALA A 170 -2.32 2.52 -13.88
CA ALA A 170 -1.21 1.56 -14.00
C ALA A 170 -1.50 0.46 -15.04
N GLY A 171 -2.75 0.33 -15.50
CA GLY A 171 -3.14 -0.66 -16.52
C GLY A 171 -3.29 -2.08 -15.96
N ALA A 172 -3.67 -2.20 -14.68
CA ALA A 172 -3.99 -3.50 -14.09
C ALA A 172 -5.34 -4.00 -14.65
N THR A 173 -5.42 -5.30 -14.93
CA THR A 173 -6.64 -5.97 -15.41
C THR A 173 -7.37 -6.72 -14.32
N GLY A 174 -6.70 -6.97 -13.20
CA GLY A 174 -7.30 -7.53 -11.99
C GLY A 174 -6.86 -6.74 -10.76
N ARG A 175 -7.77 -6.60 -9.79
CA ARG A 175 -7.45 -6.07 -8.47
C ARG A 175 -8.25 -6.77 -7.38
N LEU A 176 -7.66 -6.88 -6.20
CA LEU A 176 -8.33 -7.37 -5.00
C LEU A 176 -7.89 -6.51 -3.80
N LEU A 177 -8.84 -5.83 -3.18
CA LEU A 177 -8.64 -5.18 -1.88
C LEU A 177 -9.15 -6.13 -0.81
N TRP A 178 -8.30 -6.55 0.12
CA TRP A 178 -8.62 -7.60 1.08
C TRP A 178 -7.90 -7.40 2.42
N SER A 179 -8.45 -8.01 3.47
CA SER A 179 -7.88 -8.08 4.81
C SER A 179 -7.59 -9.54 5.19
N GLU A 180 -6.69 -9.78 6.13
CA GLU A 180 -6.35 -11.15 6.59
C GLU A 180 -7.56 -11.91 7.15
N SER A 181 -8.51 -11.22 7.76
CA SER A 181 -9.77 -11.82 8.17
C SER A 181 -10.80 -11.78 7.03
N GLU A 182 -11.65 -12.81 6.97
CA GLU A 182 -12.72 -12.95 5.97
C GLU A 182 -13.79 -11.83 6.04
N GLU A 183 -13.80 -11.02 7.11
CA GLU A 183 -14.67 -9.84 7.21
C GLU A 183 -14.18 -8.73 6.27
N ASN A 184 -14.88 -8.55 5.15
CA ASN A 184 -14.55 -7.52 4.17
C ASN A 184 -14.58 -6.12 4.82
N LEU A 185 -13.53 -5.30 4.59
CA LEU A 185 -13.44 -3.89 4.99
C LEU A 185 -14.74 -3.09 4.73
N ALA A 186 -15.44 -3.36 3.63
CA ALA A 186 -16.72 -2.73 3.31
C ALA A 186 -17.80 -3.05 4.35
N GLN A 187 -17.88 -4.28 4.86
CA GLN A 187 -18.80 -4.66 5.92
C GLN A 187 -18.43 -3.99 7.24
N LYS A 188 -17.13 -3.95 7.59
CA LYS A 188 -16.65 -3.22 8.77
C LYS A 188 -17.01 -1.74 8.69
N LEU A 189 -16.84 -1.09 7.54
CA LEU A 189 -17.26 0.29 7.31
C LEU A 189 -18.78 0.47 7.46
N ILE A 190 -19.59 -0.38 6.83
CA ILE A 190 -21.06 -0.28 6.92
C ILE A 190 -21.50 -0.44 8.37
N ALA A 191 -21.01 -1.46 9.08
CA ALA A 191 -21.29 -1.68 10.49
C ALA A 191 -20.86 -0.48 11.34
N ARG A 192 -19.72 0.12 11.00
CA ARG A 192 -19.16 1.28 11.70
C ARG A 192 -20.04 2.53 11.53
N LEU A 193 -20.57 2.77 10.33
CA LEU A 193 -21.45 3.90 10.04
C LEU A 193 -22.88 3.70 10.57
N GLN A 194 -23.36 2.45 10.68
CA GLN A 194 -24.69 2.14 11.21
C GLN A 194 -24.80 2.34 12.73
N ARG A 195 -23.71 2.23 13.50
CA ARG A 195 -23.70 2.42 14.97
C ARG A 195 -23.95 3.86 15.44
N VAL A 196 -24.16 4.79 14.52
CA VAL A 196 -24.38 6.23 14.78
C VAL A 196 -25.85 6.65 14.56
N GLN A 197 -26.70 5.75 14.03
CA GLN A 197 -28.13 6.00 13.83
C GLN A 197 -28.99 5.62 15.04
#